data_AF-A0A7J5UMX6-F1
#
_entry.id   AF-A0A7J5UMX6-F1
#
_cell.length_a   1.000
_cell.length_b   1.000
_cell.length_c   1.000
_cell.angle_alpha   90.00
_cell.angle_beta   90.00
_cell.angle_gamma   90.00
#
_symmetry.space_group_name_H-M   'P 1'
#
loop_
_entity.id
_entity.type
_entity.pdbx_description
1 polymer ?
#
loop_
_entity_poly.entity_id
_entity_poly.type
_entity_poly.pdbx_seq_one_letter_code
_entity_poly.pdbx_strand_id
1 'polypeptide(L)'
;MPTSPGAARQVLSDSDVARSLTRIAHEILERNHGSDDVVLLGIPTRGVPLAERIAARMAATEGRESLPVGALDITMYRDDLRGQPTRTLGLTTLPDGGIDDKVVVLVDDVLFSGRTIRAALDALNDLGRPRAVQLAVLVDRGHRELPIRADFVGKNLPTARAERVRVQLAETDRVPDSVTISDGTPSPAGAGRAGGTGTAAGAEAQR
;
A
#
# COMPACT_ATOMS: atom_id res chain seq x y z
N MET A 1 -35.42 13.29 -6.13
CA MET A 1 -34.51 12.54 -7.04
C MET A 1 -33.62 11.68 -6.16
N PRO A 2 -33.68 10.34 -6.21
CA PRO A 2 -32.72 9.52 -5.48
C PRO A 2 -31.39 9.54 -6.25
N THR A 3 -30.32 9.98 -5.60
CA THR A 3 -28.94 9.94 -6.13
C THR A 3 -28.44 8.50 -6.12
N SER A 4 -27.97 8.01 -7.26
CA SER A 4 -27.35 6.69 -7.39
C SER A 4 -26.22 6.49 -6.37
N PRO A 5 -26.03 5.27 -5.82
CA PRO A 5 -24.96 5.00 -4.86
C PRO A 5 -23.58 5.28 -5.48
N GLY A 6 -22.70 5.86 -4.66
CA GLY A 6 -21.48 6.59 -5.06
C GLY A 6 -20.61 5.89 -6.10
N ALA A 7 -20.53 6.50 -7.29
CA ALA A 7 -19.68 6.02 -8.37
C ALA A 7 -18.21 6.27 -8.02
N ALA A 8 -17.39 5.21 -8.00
CA ALA A 8 -15.95 5.33 -7.88
C ALA A 8 -15.39 6.03 -9.13
N ARG A 9 -14.71 7.16 -8.93
CA ARG A 9 -14.09 7.93 -10.00
C ARG A 9 -12.65 7.48 -10.19
N GLN A 10 -12.29 7.07 -11.40
CA GLN A 10 -10.91 6.76 -11.75
C GLN A 10 -10.08 8.04 -11.82
N VAL A 11 -8.92 8.03 -11.16
CA VAL A 11 -7.98 9.16 -11.08
C VAL A 11 -6.61 8.86 -11.68
N LEU A 12 -6.26 7.58 -11.80
CA LEU A 12 -5.11 7.10 -12.56
C LEU A 12 -5.54 5.89 -13.38
N SER A 13 -5.22 5.93 -14.68
CA SER A 13 -5.24 4.77 -15.56
C SER A 13 -3.95 3.96 -15.44
N ASP A 14 -3.95 2.79 -16.04
CA ASP A 14 -2.79 1.91 -16.14
C ASP A 14 -1.55 2.64 -16.68
N SER A 15 -1.73 3.38 -17.79
CA SER A 15 -0.67 4.20 -18.38
C SER A 15 -0.19 5.34 -17.47
N ASP A 16 -1.08 5.90 -16.65
CA ASP A 16 -0.70 6.95 -15.70
C ASP A 16 0.10 6.38 -14.52
N VAL A 17 -0.27 5.18 -14.05
CA VAL A 17 0.48 4.44 -13.03
C VAL A 17 1.87 4.13 -13.57
N ALA A 18 1.96 3.54 -14.76
CA ALA A 18 3.25 3.21 -15.39
C ALA A 18 4.16 4.43 -15.52
N ARG A 19 3.62 5.58 -15.97
CA ARG A 19 4.36 6.85 -16.08
C ARG A 19 4.81 7.37 -14.71
N SER A 20 3.95 7.28 -13.70
CA SER A 20 4.26 7.71 -12.34
C SER A 20 5.41 6.89 -11.74
N LEU A 21 5.40 5.57 -11.93
CA LEU A 21 6.48 4.69 -11.47
C LEU A 21 7.80 4.96 -12.19
N THR A 22 7.78 5.24 -13.49
CA THR A 22 8.98 5.66 -14.23
C THR A 22 9.56 6.96 -13.69
N ARG A 23 8.70 7.95 -13.40
CA ARG A 23 9.18 9.21 -12.79
C ARG A 23 9.78 8.98 -11.41
N ILE A 24 9.11 8.24 -10.54
CA ILE A 24 9.64 7.91 -9.19
C ILE A 24 11.00 7.21 -9.30
N ALA A 25 11.16 6.24 -10.22
CA ALA A 25 12.42 5.54 -10.42
C ALA A 25 13.56 6.50 -10.78
N HIS A 26 13.33 7.44 -11.70
CA HIS A 26 14.35 8.45 -12.05
C HIS A 26 14.64 9.41 -10.90
N GLU A 27 13.63 9.86 -10.16
CA GLU A 27 13.82 10.75 -8.99
C GLU A 27 14.65 10.06 -7.90
N ILE A 28 14.43 8.76 -7.64
CA ILE A 28 15.23 7.98 -6.68
C ILE A 28 16.68 7.92 -7.13
N LEU A 29 16.94 7.60 -8.41
CA LEU A 29 18.29 7.53 -8.95
C LEU A 29 19.00 8.88 -8.87
N GLU A 30 18.34 9.95 -9.29
CA GLU A 30 18.91 11.30 -9.28
C GLU A 30 19.25 11.76 -7.86
N ARG A 31 18.33 11.56 -6.92
CA ARG A 31 18.50 11.98 -5.52
C ARG A 31 19.60 11.21 -4.79
N ASN A 32 19.81 9.94 -5.15
CA ASN A 32 20.80 9.07 -4.51
C ASN A 32 22.10 8.93 -5.31
N HIS A 33 22.23 9.66 -6.42
CA HIS A 33 23.38 9.61 -7.33
C HIS A 33 23.66 8.21 -7.88
N GLY A 34 22.59 7.46 -8.17
CA GLY A 34 22.61 6.08 -8.65
C GLY A 34 21.94 5.11 -7.69
N SER A 35 22.08 3.81 -7.95
CA SER A 35 21.43 2.74 -7.17
C SER A 35 22.35 1.94 -6.22
N ASP A 36 23.66 2.18 -6.21
CA ASP A 36 24.64 1.31 -5.52
C ASP A 36 24.37 1.08 -4.02
N ASP A 37 23.86 2.11 -3.36
CA ASP A 37 23.52 2.07 -1.93
C ASP A 37 22.01 2.08 -1.66
N VAL A 38 21.18 1.94 -2.69
CA VAL A 38 19.73 2.00 -2.55
C VAL A 38 19.15 0.61 -2.35
N VAL A 39 18.34 0.45 -1.31
CA VAL A 39 17.54 -0.75 -1.05
C VAL A 39 16.07 -0.37 -1.05
N LEU A 40 15.26 -1.02 -1.88
CA LEU A 40 13.82 -0.80 -1.93
C LEU A 40 13.11 -1.80 -1.02
N LEU A 41 12.31 -1.31 -0.08
CA LEU A 41 11.50 -2.17 0.79
C LEU A 41 10.02 -1.84 0.63
N GLY A 42 9.27 -2.77 0.05
CA GLY A 42 7.84 -2.64 -0.11
C GLY A 42 7.07 -2.99 1.15
N ILE A 43 6.08 -2.17 1.52
CA ILE A 43 5.17 -2.45 2.63
C ILE A 43 4.01 -3.31 2.10
N PRO A 44 3.76 -4.52 2.62
CA PRO A 44 2.70 -5.39 2.16
C PRO A 44 1.29 -4.76 2.31
N THR A 45 0.37 -5.02 1.37
CA THR A 45 0.44 -6.01 0.28
C THR A 45 0.83 -5.42 -1.07
N ARG A 46 0.45 -4.16 -1.35
CA ARG A 46 0.66 -3.52 -2.67
C ARG A 46 1.97 -2.74 -2.78
N GLY A 47 2.61 -2.37 -1.67
CA GLY A 47 3.92 -1.71 -1.71
C GLY A 47 5.02 -2.61 -2.27
N VAL A 48 4.93 -3.93 -2.08
CA VAL A 48 5.89 -4.92 -2.61
C VAL A 48 5.93 -4.95 -4.13
N PRO A 49 4.82 -5.21 -4.86
CA PRO A 49 4.86 -5.19 -6.32
C PRO A 49 5.23 -3.80 -6.87
N LEU A 50 4.88 -2.71 -6.19
CA LEU A 50 5.33 -1.37 -6.57
C LEU A 50 6.85 -1.21 -6.43
N ALA A 51 7.45 -1.73 -5.35
CA ALA A 51 8.89 -1.71 -5.14
C ALA A 51 9.63 -2.49 -6.24
N GLU A 52 9.16 -3.69 -6.57
CA GLU A 52 9.71 -4.52 -7.66
C GLU A 52 9.65 -3.80 -9.00
N ARG A 53 8.51 -3.18 -9.31
CA ARG A 53 8.31 -2.40 -10.55
C ARG A 53 9.21 -1.16 -10.64
N ILE A 54 9.46 -0.49 -9.52
CA ILE A 54 10.38 0.65 -9.45
C ILE A 54 11.81 0.15 -9.64
N ALA A 55 12.20 -0.92 -8.95
CA ALA A 55 13.52 -1.54 -9.05
C ALA A 55 13.85 -1.95 -10.49
N ALA A 56 12.91 -2.58 -11.19
CA ALA A 56 13.09 -2.97 -12.59
C ALA A 56 13.34 -1.77 -13.52
N ARG A 57 12.66 -0.64 -13.28
CA ARG A 57 12.85 0.60 -14.05
C ARG A 57 14.20 1.25 -13.76
N MET A 58 14.61 1.25 -12.50
CA MET A 58 15.92 1.76 -12.09
C MET A 58 17.04 0.89 -12.69
N ALA A 59 16.93 -0.43 -12.60
CA ALA A 59 17.88 -1.40 -13.17
C ALA A 59 18.03 -1.20 -14.68
N ALA A 60 16.91 -1.08 -15.41
CA ALA A 60 16.92 -0.83 -16.85
C ALA A 60 17.59 0.51 -17.20
N THR A 61 17.39 1.55 -16.38
CA THR A 61 17.99 2.88 -16.59
C THR A 61 19.51 2.85 -16.43
N GLU A 62 20.02 2.06 -15.49
CA GLU A 62 21.46 1.95 -15.22
C GLU A 62 22.14 0.79 -15.96
N GLY A 63 21.41 0.03 -16.77
CA GLY A 63 21.94 -1.14 -17.48
C GLY A 63 22.32 -2.31 -16.56
N ARG A 64 21.64 -2.44 -15.41
CA ARG A 64 21.82 -3.55 -14.45
C ARG A 64 20.77 -4.63 -14.67
N GLU A 65 21.10 -5.86 -14.31
CA GLU A 65 20.17 -7.00 -14.38
C GLU A 65 19.04 -6.88 -13.34
N SER A 66 19.39 -6.49 -12.11
CA SER A 66 18.44 -6.34 -11.01
C SER A 66 18.97 -5.37 -9.95
N LEU A 67 18.08 -4.99 -9.02
CA LEU A 67 18.42 -4.22 -7.82
C LEU A 67 17.91 -4.91 -6.55
N PRO A 68 18.50 -4.61 -5.38
CA PRO A 68 18.04 -5.14 -4.11
C PRO A 68 16.61 -4.68 -3.77
N VAL A 69 15.68 -5.64 -3.70
CA VAL A 69 14.29 -5.42 -3.27
C VAL A 69 13.95 -6.39 -2.15
N GLY A 70 13.24 -5.89 -1.15
CA GLY A 70 12.70 -6.68 -0.06
C GLY A 70 11.26 -6.29 0.29
N ALA A 71 10.71 -6.97 1.27
CA ALA A 71 9.40 -6.69 1.84
C ALA A 71 9.53 -6.44 3.34
N LEU A 72 8.78 -5.46 3.86
CA LEU A 72 8.77 -5.14 5.28
C LEU A 72 7.37 -5.33 5.84
N ASP A 73 7.12 -6.45 6.52
CA ASP A 73 5.85 -6.63 7.23
C ASP A 73 5.84 -5.84 8.53
N ILE A 74 4.90 -4.91 8.62
CA ILE A 74 4.73 -4.02 9.76
C ILE A 74 3.58 -4.47 10.68
N THR A 75 2.97 -5.63 10.41
CA THR A 75 1.73 -6.06 11.07
C THR A 75 1.87 -6.02 12.60
N MET A 76 3.01 -6.45 13.15
CA MET A 76 3.26 -6.45 14.60
C MET A 76 3.56 -5.08 15.21
N TYR A 77 3.81 -4.05 14.40
CA TYR A 77 4.23 -2.71 14.83
C TYR A 77 3.10 -1.68 14.77
N ARG A 78 1.91 -2.08 14.32
CA ARG A 78 0.75 -1.19 14.22
C ARG A 78 0.17 -0.89 15.60
N ASP A 79 -0.14 0.38 15.84
CA ASP A 79 -0.66 0.88 17.10
C ASP A 79 -2.18 0.60 17.30
N ASP A 80 -2.88 0.21 16.24
CA ASP A 80 -4.31 -0.08 16.21
C ASP A 80 -4.67 -1.59 16.33
N LEU A 81 -3.68 -2.45 16.62
CA LEU A 81 -3.85 -3.91 16.75
C LEU A 81 -4.95 -4.34 17.75
N ARG A 82 -5.30 -3.49 18.72
CA ARG A 82 -6.36 -3.77 19.70
C ARG A 82 -7.78 -3.69 19.12
N GLY A 83 -7.98 -3.05 17.96
CA GLY A 83 -9.30 -2.73 17.39
C GLY A 83 -9.66 -3.41 16.07
N GLN A 84 -8.73 -4.13 15.42
CA GLN A 84 -8.98 -4.83 14.16
C GLN A 84 -8.36 -6.24 14.22
N PRO A 85 -9.12 -7.31 13.90
CA PRO A 85 -8.59 -8.66 13.96
C PRO A 85 -7.43 -8.85 12.98
N THR A 86 -6.42 -9.57 13.48
CA THR A 86 -5.18 -10.04 12.85
C THR A 86 -5.27 -10.19 11.33
N ARG A 87 -4.70 -9.22 10.61
CA ARG A 87 -4.26 -9.42 9.23
C ARG A 87 -3.23 -10.56 9.24
N THR A 88 -3.24 -11.44 8.24
CA THR A 88 -2.23 -12.50 8.10
C THR A 88 -0.84 -11.87 8.15
N LEU A 89 0.03 -12.38 9.02
CA LEU A 89 1.42 -11.94 9.09
C LEU A 89 2.05 -12.07 7.70
N GLY A 90 2.63 -10.97 7.22
CA GLY A 90 3.47 -10.99 6.05
C GLY A 90 4.85 -11.51 6.42
N LEU A 91 5.62 -11.94 5.42
CA LEU A 91 7.03 -12.24 5.63
C LEU A 91 7.85 -10.97 5.36
N THR A 92 8.65 -10.57 6.35
CA THR A 92 9.73 -9.60 6.12
C THR A 92 10.87 -10.30 5.40
N THR A 93 11.27 -9.76 4.25
CA THR A 93 12.40 -10.24 3.45
C THR A 93 13.37 -9.10 3.21
N LEU A 94 14.65 -9.34 3.48
CA LEU A 94 15.72 -8.39 3.21
C LEU A 94 16.63 -8.98 2.13
N PRO A 95 17.26 -8.14 1.30
CA PRO A 95 18.30 -8.61 0.38
C PRO A 95 19.54 -9.13 1.13
N ASP A 96 20.37 -9.92 0.46
CA ASP A 96 21.52 -10.64 1.05
C ASP A 96 22.60 -9.75 1.71
N GLY A 97 22.54 -8.42 1.50
CA GLY A 97 23.40 -7.43 2.14
C GLY A 97 22.77 -6.68 3.33
N GLY A 98 21.52 -6.99 3.69
CA GLY A 98 20.78 -6.27 4.73
C GLY A 98 20.50 -4.81 4.38
N ILE A 99 20.41 -3.97 5.41
CA ILE A 99 20.08 -2.53 5.28
C ILE A 99 21.08 -1.61 5.97
N ASP A 100 22.15 -2.16 6.56
CA ASP A 100 23.13 -1.38 7.32
C ASP A 100 23.93 -0.45 6.40
N ASP A 101 24.04 0.82 6.79
CA ASP A 101 24.69 1.88 6.02
C ASP A 101 24.18 1.97 4.56
N LYS A 102 22.91 1.60 4.32
CA LYS A 102 22.22 1.78 3.03
C LYS A 102 21.22 2.92 3.08
N VAL A 103 20.86 3.43 1.91
CA VAL A 103 19.68 4.29 1.75
C VAL A 103 18.48 3.37 1.51
N VAL A 104 17.63 3.27 2.51
CA VAL A 104 16.40 2.46 2.42
C VAL A 104 15.28 3.34 1.89
N VAL A 105 14.67 2.95 0.78
CA VAL A 105 13.47 3.58 0.24
C VAL A 105 12.28 2.69 0.55
N LEU A 106 11.46 3.12 1.51
CA LEU A 106 10.18 2.49 1.81
C LEU A 106 9.19 2.77 0.67
N VAL A 107 8.46 1.75 0.23
CA VAL A 107 7.48 1.87 -0.87
C VAL A 107 6.10 1.48 -0.37
N ASP A 108 5.14 2.39 -0.51
CA ASP A 108 3.72 2.16 -0.16
C ASP A 108 2.78 2.62 -1.29
N ASP A 109 1.56 2.10 -1.30
CA ASP A 109 0.58 2.47 -2.31
C ASP A 109 -0.03 3.86 -2.05
N VAL A 110 -0.46 4.13 -0.81
CA VAL A 110 -1.15 5.37 -0.43
C VAL A 110 -0.65 5.92 0.90
N LEU A 111 -0.08 7.13 0.88
CA LEU A 111 0.21 7.88 2.10
C LEU A 111 -1.03 8.64 2.60
N PHE A 112 -1.53 8.24 3.77
CA PHE A 112 -2.65 8.89 4.46
C PHE A 112 -2.23 9.51 5.81
N SER A 113 -2.57 8.92 6.95
CA SER A 113 -2.27 9.45 8.29
C SER A 113 -0.78 9.44 8.64
N GLY A 114 -0.01 8.54 8.02
CA GLY A 114 1.41 8.30 8.29
C GLY A 114 1.68 7.15 9.29
N ARG A 115 0.66 6.56 9.91
CA ARG A 115 0.84 5.50 10.94
C ARG A 115 1.51 4.24 10.40
N THR A 116 1.15 3.82 9.18
CA THR A 116 1.81 2.72 8.45
C THR A 116 3.31 2.94 8.37
N ILE A 117 3.74 4.15 8.00
CA ILE A 117 5.16 4.47 7.83
C ILE A 117 5.86 4.58 9.18
N ARG A 118 5.22 5.12 10.21
CA ARG A 118 5.76 5.11 11.57
C ARG A 118 6.03 3.68 12.05
N ALA A 119 5.10 2.75 11.81
CA ALA A 119 5.28 1.34 12.14
C ALA A 119 6.41 0.70 11.30
N ALA A 120 6.57 1.11 10.03
CA ALA A 120 7.69 0.68 9.19
C ALA A 120 9.04 1.17 9.73
N LEU A 121 9.13 2.41 10.18
CA LEU A 121 10.35 2.96 10.79
C LEU A 121 10.72 2.21 12.08
N ASP A 122 9.73 1.88 12.90
CA ASP A 122 9.96 1.06 14.11
C ASP A 122 10.47 -0.34 13.73
N ALA A 123 9.85 -0.99 12.75
CA ALA A 123 10.28 -2.30 12.26
C ALA A 123 11.70 -2.29 11.66
N LEU A 124 12.08 -1.24 10.94
CA LEU A 124 13.43 -1.09 10.39
C LEU A 124 14.50 -1.04 11.49
N ASN A 125 14.20 -0.40 12.63
CA ASN A 125 15.14 -0.30 13.75
C ASN A 125 15.46 -1.66 14.38
N ASP A 126 14.59 -2.65 14.24
CA ASP A 126 14.86 -4.01 14.73
C ASP A 126 15.68 -4.85 13.74
N LEU A 127 15.75 -4.40 12.47
CA LEU A 127 16.39 -5.13 11.38
C LEU A 127 17.79 -4.64 11.03
N GLY A 128 18.11 -3.37 11.31
CA GLY A 128 19.41 -2.79 10.99
C GLY A 128 19.50 -1.28 11.20
N ARG A 129 20.56 -0.67 10.68
CA ARG A 129 20.90 0.76 10.82
C ARG A 129 21.16 1.38 9.44
N PRO A 130 20.09 1.73 8.71
CA PRO A 130 20.24 2.44 7.44
C PRO A 130 20.85 3.83 7.64
N ARG A 131 21.64 4.28 6.68
CA ARG A 131 22.23 5.63 6.65
C ARG A 131 21.15 6.69 6.50
N ALA A 132 20.14 6.40 5.69
CA ALA A 132 18.98 7.25 5.49
C ALA A 132 17.75 6.38 5.18
N VAL A 133 16.57 6.86 5.58
CA VAL A 133 15.30 6.29 5.17
C VAL A 133 14.53 7.32 4.37
N GLN A 134 14.09 6.94 3.18
CA GLN A 134 13.27 7.73 2.27
C GLN A 134 11.92 7.04 2.07
N LEU A 135 10.92 7.78 1.61
CA LEU A 135 9.59 7.25 1.33
C LEU A 135 9.13 7.55 -0.10
N ALA A 136 8.83 6.50 -0.85
CA ALA A 136 8.18 6.57 -2.15
C ALA A 136 6.73 6.07 -2.05
N VAL A 137 5.78 6.85 -2.55
CA VAL A 137 4.37 6.44 -2.63
C VAL A 137 3.77 6.71 -3.99
N LEU A 138 2.88 5.82 -4.43
CA LEU A 138 2.14 6.04 -5.66
C LEU A 138 1.17 7.22 -5.49
N VAL A 139 0.49 7.31 -4.36
CA VAL A 139 -0.48 8.37 -4.07
C VAL A 139 -0.21 9.01 -2.71
N ASP A 140 -0.22 10.34 -2.68
CA ASP A 140 -0.37 11.10 -1.44
C ASP A 140 -1.76 11.73 -1.39
N ARG A 141 -2.54 11.35 -0.38
CA ARG A 141 -3.92 11.83 -0.21
C ARG A 141 -4.12 12.84 0.91
N GLY A 142 -3.04 13.30 1.55
CA GLY A 142 -3.07 14.26 2.66
C GLY A 142 -3.55 13.68 4.00
N HIS A 143 -4.11 14.55 4.85
CA HIS A 143 -4.66 14.23 6.19
C HIS A 143 -3.67 13.58 7.17
N ARG A 144 -2.47 14.14 7.24
CA ARG A 144 -1.43 13.68 8.17
C ARG A 144 -1.86 13.80 9.61
N GLU A 145 -1.63 12.73 10.36
CA GLU A 145 -1.71 12.71 11.83
C GLU A 145 -0.32 12.68 12.48
N LEU A 146 0.69 12.27 11.70
CA LEU A 146 2.10 12.26 12.07
C LEU A 146 2.88 13.17 11.11
N PRO A 147 4.01 13.76 11.55
CA PRO A 147 4.83 14.67 10.73
C PRO A 147 5.66 13.91 9.67
N ILE A 148 5.03 13.03 8.91
CA ILE A 148 5.64 12.16 7.89
C ILE A 148 5.27 12.67 6.50
N ARG A 149 6.28 12.83 5.65
CA ARG A 149 6.13 13.21 4.25
C ARG A 149 6.82 12.17 3.37
N ALA A 150 6.29 11.98 2.16
CA ALA A 150 6.97 11.20 1.14
C ALA A 150 8.01 12.07 0.44
N ASP A 151 9.13 11.45 0.11
CA ASP A 151 10.20 12.02 -0.71
C ASP A 151 9.84 11.96 -2.20
N PHE A 152 9.18 10.88 -2.59
CA PHE A 152 8.78 10.62 -3.97
C PHE A 152 7.28 10.32 -4.01
N VAL A 153 6.55 11.09 -4.81
CA VAL A 153 5.09 10.98 -4.90
C VAL A 153 4.68 10.82 -6.35
N GLY A 154 3.95 9.74 -6.65
CA GLY A 154 3.38 9.50 -7.99
C GLY A 154 2.29 10.51 -8.34
N LYS A 155 1.34 10.72 -7.43
CA LYS A 155 0.31 11.77 -7.59
C LYS A 155 -0.16 12.30 -6.24
N ASN A 156 -0.20 13.63 -6.12
CA ASN A 156 -0.90 14.31 -5.04
C ASN A 156 -2.39 14.37 -5.38
N LEU A 157 -3.23 13.81 -4.50
CA LEU A 157 -4.67 13.77 -4.64
C LEU A 157 -5.33 14.45 -3.42
N PRO A 158 -5.75 15.73 -3.54
CA PRO A 158 -6.58 16.35 -2.53
C PRO A 158 -7.87 15.53 -2.37
N THR A 159 -8.11 15.02 -1.18
CA THR A 159 -9.32 14.24 -0.86
C THR A 159 -10.03 14.82 0.35
N ALA A 160 -11.33 14.58 0.48
CA ALA A 160 -12.02 14.70 1.76
C ALA A 160 -11.66 13.52 2.67
N ARG A 161 -11.74 13.72 3.99
CA ARG A 161 -11.42 12.65 4.97
C ARG A 161 -12.33 11.43 4.84
N ALA A 162 -13.57 11.64 4.39
CA ALA A 162 -14.54 10.58 4.14
C ALA A 162 -14.26 9.79 2.85
N GLU A 163 -13.59 10.38 1.85
CA GLU A 163 -13.29 9.68 0.61
C GLU A 163 -12.33 8.51 0.85
N ARG A 164 -12.41 7.47 0.01
CA ARG A 164 -11.51 6.32 0.04
C ARG A 164 -10.76 6.25 -1.28
N VAL A 165 -9.43 6.19 -1.17
CA VAL A 165 -8.54 5.91 -2.30
C VAL A 165 -8.35 4.40 -2.36
N ARG A 166 -8.58 3.81 -3.53
CA ARG A 166 -8.31 2.39 -3.80
C ARG A 166 -7.34 2.28 -4.96
N VAL A 167 -6.21 1.66 -4.68
CA VAL A 167 -5.20 1.24 -5.67
C VAL A 167 -5.50 -0.21 -6.04
N GLN A 168 -5.49 -0.50 -7.34
CA GLN A 168 -5.59 -1.84 -7.89
C GLN A 168 -4.35 -2.09 -8.74
N LEU A 169 -3.73 -3.26 -8.55
CA LEU A 169 -2.54 -3.68 -9.28
C LEU A 169 -2.75 -5.07 -9.87
N ALA A 170 -2.24 -5.31 -11.07
CA ALA A 170 -2.36 -6.60 -11.75
C ALA A 170 -1.90 -7.79 -10.90
N GLU A 171 -0.81 -7.65 -10.14
CA GLU A 171 -0.21 -8.70 -9.31
C GLU A 171 -1.09 -9.07 -8.11
N THR A 172 -1.78 -8.09 -7.53
CA THR A 172 -2.55 -8.29 -6.28
C THR A 172 -4.04 -8.50 -6.56
N ASP A 173 -4.60 -7.73 -7.49
CA ASP A 173 -6.03 -7.64 -7.73
C ASP A 173 -6.46 -8.34 -9.04
N ARG A 174 -5.52 -8.83 -9.86
CA ARG A 174 -5.76 -9.51 -11.15
C ARG A 174 -6.60 -8.72 -12.14
N VAL A 175 -6.48 -7.40 -12.09
CA VAL A 175 -7.15 -6.43 -12.96
C VAL A 175 -6.13 -5.39 -13.42
N PRO A 176 -6.39 -4.65 -14.52
CA PRO A 176 -5.51 -3.57 -14.96
C PRO A 176 -5.26 -2.54 -13.86
N ASP A 177 -4.09 -1.91 -13.90
CA ASP A 177 -3.72 -0.99 -12.84
C ASP A 177 -4.65 0.22 -12.85
N SER A 178 -5.11 0.61 -11.67
CA SER A 178 -5.92 1.81 -11.54
C SER A 178 -5.88 2.37 -10.14
N VAL A 179 -6.09 3.68 -10.05
CA VAL A 179 -6.44 4.33 -8.79
C VAL A 179 -7.81 4.94 -8.92
N THR A 180 -8.66 4.69 -7.94
CA THR A 180 -10.04 5.19 -7.86
C THR A 180 -10.28 5.91 -6.54
N ILE A 181 -11.17 6.90 -6.57
CA ILE A 181 -11.67 7.59 -5.38
C ILE A 181 -13.17 7.34 -5.30
N SER A 182 -13.66 6.92 -4.13
CA SER A 182 -15.09 6.77 -3.86
C SER A 182 -15.48 7.49 -2.59
N ASP A 183 -16.72 7.97 -2.52
CA ASP A 183 -17.29 8.50 -1.28
C ASP A 183 -17.32 7.42 -0.19
N GLY A 184 -17.12 7.83 1.07
CA GLY A 184 -16.99 6.95 2.23
C GLY A 184 -18.25 6.22 2.65
N THR A 185 -19.35 6.34 1.91
CA THR A 185 -20.60 5.66 2.22
C THR A 185 -20.38 4.15 2.06
N PRO A 186 -20.58 3.35 3.12
CA PRO A 186 -20.36 1.91 3.02
C PRO A 186 -21.27 1.33 1.92
N SER A 187 -20.67 0.63 0.96
CA SER A 187 -21.42 -0.12 -0.05
C SER A 187 -22.23 -1.23 0.65
N PRO A 188 -23.52 -1.42 0.33
CA PRO A 188 -24.38 -2.40 0.98
C PRO A 188 -24.04 -3.87 0.64
N ALA A 189 -22.99 -4.12 -0.15
CA ALA A 189 -22.54 -5.45 -0.53
C ALA A 189 -21.79 -6.16 0.61
N GLY A 190 -22.52 -6.47 1.69
CA GLY A 190 -22.02 -7.19 2.86
C GLY A 190 -23.11 -7.66 3.82
N ALA A 191 -24.39 -7.35 3.57
CA ALA A 191 -25.50 -8.01 4.25
C ALA A 191 -25.69 -9.41 3.66
N GLY A 192 -24.91 -10.37 4.18
CA GLY A 192 -25.15 -11.79 3.98
C GLY A 192 -26.61 -12.10 4.28
N ARG A 193 -27.25 -12.77 3.32
CA ARG A 193 -28.62 -13.29 3.43
C ARG A 193 -28.76 -14.12 4.70
N ALA A 194 -29.38 -13.54 5.72
CA ALA A 194 -30.01 -14.28 6.80
C ALA A 194 -31.51 -14.00 6.72
N GLY A 195 -32.28 -14.92 6.13
CA GLY A 195 -33.73 -14.80 6.08
C GLY A 195 -34.43 -15.82 5.19
N GLY A 196 -35.03 -16.83 5.83
CA GLY A 196 -36.10 -17.70 5.30
C GLY A 196 -35.64 -19.13 5.03
N THR A 197 -36.25 -20.21 5.54
CA THR A 197 -37.61 -20.40 6.07
C THR A 197 -37.67 -21.73 6.82
N GLY A 198 -38.28 -21.76 8.01
CA GLY A 198 -38.61 -22.99 8.74
C GLY A 198 -39.91 -22.80 9.50
N THR A 199 -41.03 -22.90 8.78
CA THR A 199 -42.40 -22.88 9.32
C THR A 199 -42.71 -24.15 10.10
N ALA A 200 -43.45 -23.97 11.18
CA ALA A 200 -43.86 -24.97 12.16
C ALA A 200 -45.02 -25.89 11.69
N ALA A 201 -45.06 -27.10 12.25
CA ALA A 201 -46.25 -27.93 12.54
C ALA A 201 -45.80 -29.00 13.55
N GLY A 202 -46.23 -28.99 14.82
CA GLY A 202 -47.47 -29.63 15.32
C GLY A 202 -47.10 -30.99 15.97
N ALA A 203 -46.94 -31.09 17.29
CA ALA A 203 -47.96 -31.41 18.31
C ALA A 203 -48.36 -32.90 18.38
N GLU A 204 -47.91 -33.60 19.44
CA GLU A 204 -48.61 -34.67 20.21
C GLU A 204 -47.60 -35.22 21.26
N ALA A 205 -47.73 -34.98 22.57
CA ALA A 205 -48.71 -35.44 23.56
C ALA A 205 -48.27 -36.75 24.28
N GLN A 206 -48.22 -36.61 25.60
CA GLN A 206 -47.93 -37.60 26.65
C GLN A 206 -48.63 -38.96 26.46
N ARG A 207 -47.86 -40.05 26.55
CA ARG A 207 -47.92 -41.06 27.63
C ARG A 207 -46.82 -42.11 27.46
#